data_AF-A0A933VVS0-F1
#
_entry.id   AF-A0A933VVS0-F1
#
_cell.length_a   1.000
_cell.length_b   1.000
_cell.length_c   1.000
_cell.angle_alpha   90.00
_cell.angle_beta   90.00
_cell.angle_gamma   90.00
#
_symmetry.space_group_name_H-M   'P 1'
#
loop_
_entity.id
_entity.type
_entity.pdbx_description
1 polymer ?
#
loop_
_entity_poly.entity_id
_entity_poly.type
_entity_poly.pdbx_seq_one_letter_code
_entity_poly.pdbx_strand_id
1 'polypeptide(L)'
;MSWKRWSGLEMLRQTLRPMGALWSHRGEYANWLAIARLRSSFLSKATTALSLTTFALSNFTKLFVLLDIDPWRLRLIFCGALVFLIGYLLAAWRSPPEFKTATALDEIVSRMLVVSDFQFFKSRRWLATVLVEEIGTNRPRDLPRGYEDFLTERIAETAALQHWDEREAATLYYADLNLRQFVKPRSRYLALLFLGAGCLLLLIPTLDSIVRIVFGRTGG
;
A
#
# COMPACT_ATOMS: atom_id res chain seq x y z
N MET A 1 -50.02 -7.00 -2.04
CA MET A 1 -48.61 -7.12 -2.46
C MET A 1 -47.78 -6.16 -1.61
N SER A 2 -46.98 -6.70 -0.69
CA SER A 2 -46.17 -5.93 0.26
C SER A 2 -44.86 -5.52 -0.40
N TRP A 3 -44.68 -4.21 -0.61
CA TRP A 3 -43.40 -3.65 -1.00
C TRP A 3 -42.48 -3.67 0.23
N LYS A 4 -41.61 -4.68 0.33
CA LYS A 4 -40.52 -4.67 1.32
C LYS A 4 -39.68 -3.42 1.07
N ARG A 5 -39.72 -2.45 1.98
CA ARG A 5 -38.69 -1.41 2.10
C ARG A 5 -37.38 -2.12 2.40
N TRP A 6 -36.55 -2.26 1.39
CA TRP A 6 -35.15 -2.62 1.58
C TRP A 6 -34.52 -1.50 2.40
N SER A 7 -33.85 -1.86 3.50
CA SER A 7 -33.05 -0.87 4.22
C SER A 7 -31.96 -0.36 3.27
N GLY A 8 -31.65 0.95 3.29
CA GLY A 8 -30.60 1.50 2.42
C GLY A 8 -29.26 0.76 2.54
N LEU A 9 -29.00 0.14 3.69
CA LEU A 9 -27.87 -0.75 3.96
C LEU A 9 -27.92 -2.05 3.15
N GLU A 10 -29.07 -2.67 2.94
CA GLU A 10 -29.19 -3.88 2.11
C GLU A 10 -29.06 -3.56 0.62
N MET A 11 -29.54 -2.37 0.21
CA MET A 11 -29.38 -1.89 -1.15
C MET A 11 -27.90 -1.60 -1.45
N LEU A 12 -27.19 -0.88 -0.55
CA LEU A 12 -25.74 -0.67 -0.61
C LEU A 12 -24.95 -1.99 -0.58
N ARG A 13 -25.34 -2.93 0.27
CA ARG A 13 -24.69 -4.25 0.38
C ARG A 13 -24.88 -5.09 -0.89
N GLN A 14 -26.00 -4.92 -1.60
CA GLN A 14 -26.26 -5.63 -2.86
C GLN A 14 -25.67 -4.94 -4.10
N THR A 15 -25.54 -3.61 -4.13
CA THR A 15 -24.83 -2.91 -5.23
C THR A 15 -23.32 -2.99 -5.12
N LEU A 16 -22.76 -2.96 -3.89
CA LEU A 16 -21.32 -3.07 -3.67
C LEU A 16 -20.78 -4.51 -3.80
N ARG A 17 -21.62 -5.54 -3.62
CA ARG A 17 -21.23 -6.95 -3.71
C ARG A 17 -20.74 -7.39 -5.10
N PRO A 18 -21.46 -7.16 -6.21
CA PRO A 18 -21.03 -7.60 -7.53
C PRO A 18 -19.92 -6.71 -8.11
N MET A 19 -19.87 -5.41 -7.75
CA MET A 19 -18.79 -4.50 -8.20
C MET A 19 -17.48 -4.70 -7.43
N GLY A 20 -17.55 -5.06 -6.15
CA GLY A 20 -16.40 -5.47 -5.35
C GLY A 20 -15.87 -6.86 -5.70
N ALA A 21 -16.65 -7.75 -6.32
CA ALA A 21 -16.24 -9.14 -6.55
C ALA A 21 -15.42 -9.39 -7.84
N LEU A 22 -15.58 -8.55 -8.87
CA LEU A 22 -14.92 -8.79 -10.17
C LEU A 22 -13.68 -7.93 -10.41
N TRP A 23 -13.48 -6.85 -9.64
CA TRP A 23 -12.36 -5.90 -9.82
C TRP A 23 -11.46 -5.74 -8.58
N SER A 24 -11.83 -6.32 -7.43
CA SER A 24 -11.05 -6.31 -6.17
C SER A 24 -9.67 -6.95 -6.31
N HIS A 25 -9.52 -8.01 -7.11
CA HIS A 25 -8.29 -8.79 -7.08
C HIS A 25 -7.04 -8.16 -7.69
N ARG A 26 -7.11 -7.06 -8.45
CA ARG A 26 -5.90 -6.36 -8.97
C ARG A 26 -5.61 -5.04 -8.27
N GLY A 27 -6.67 -4.32 -7.87
CA GLY A 27 -6.55 -3.04 -7.15
C GLY A 27 -6.20 -3.19 -5.67
N GLU A 28 -6.63 -4.27 -5.00
CA GLU A 28 -6.37 -4.50 -3.56
C GLU A 28 -4.88 -4.66 -3.26
N TYR A 29 -4.15 -5.46 -4.04
CA TYR A 29 -2.73 -5.71 -3.80
C TYR A 29 -1.83 -4.51 -4.13
N ALA A 30 -2.29 -3.60 -5.00
CA ALA A 30 -1.60 -2.36 -5.35
C ALA A 30 -2.15 -1.14 -4.59
N ASN A 31 -2.95 -1.33 -3.54
CA ASN A 31 -3.39 -0.22 -2.71
C ASN A 31 -2.19 0.47 -2.04
N TRP A 32 -2.20 1.80 -1.95
CA TRP A 32 -1.20 2.58 -1.23
C TRP A 32 -0.99 2.11 0.20
N LEU A 33 -2.05 1.60 0.85
CA LEU A 33 -1.95 0.99 2.18
C LEU A 33 -1.05 -0.26 2.19
N ALA A 34 -1.23 -1.16 1.22
CA ALA A 34 -0.41 -2.36 1.09
C ALA A 34 1.05 -2.02 0.74
N ILE A 35 1.24 -1.09 -0.20
CA ILE A 35 2.57 -0.57 -0.58
C ILE A 35 3.27 0.03 0.64
N ALA A 36 2.58 0.83 1.45
CA ALA A 36 3.15 1.47 2.62
C ALA A 36 3.52 0.47 3.74
N ARG A 37 2.71 -0.58 3.94
CA ARG A 37 3.04 -1.68 4.88
C ARG A 37 4.26 -2.48 4.43
N LEU A 38 4.34 -2.80 3.13
CA LEU A 38 5.49 -3.51 2.58
C LEU A 38 6.77 -2.66 2.70
N ARG A 39 6.63 -1.35 2.45
CA ARG A 39 7.68 -0.36 2.62
C ARG A 39 8.20 -0.31 4.06
N SER A 40 7.33 -0.19 5.06
CA SER A 40 7.75 -0.11 6.47
C SER A 40 8.39 -1.42 6.96
N SER A 41 7.86 -2.57 6.52
CA SER A 41 8.33 -3.89 6.96
C SER A 41 9.72 -4.26 6.44
N PHE A 42 10.10 -3.74 5.26
CA PHE A 42 11.34 -4.13 4.57
C PHE A 42 12.39 -3.03 4.47
N LEU A 43 12.07 -1.76 4.78
CA LEU A 43 13.03 -0.66 4.69
C LEU A 43 14.31 -0.93 5.49
N SER A 44 14.19 -1.21 6.80
CA SER A 44 15.36 -1.47 7.65
C SER A 44 16.19 -2.65 7.15
N LYS A 45 15.52 -3.70 6.64
CA LYS A 45 16.21 -4.88 6.09
C LYS A 45 16.96 -4.54 4.81
N ALA A 46 16.35 -3.79 3.91
CA ALA A 46 16.96 -3.37 2.65
C ALA A 46 18.15 -2.42 2.89
N THR A 47 18.04 -1.45 3.80
CA THR A 47 19.14 -0.54 4.14
C THR A 47 20.31 -1.28 4.76
N THR A 48 20.04 -2.21 5.70
CA THR A 48 21.09 -3.02 6.32
C THR A 48 21.75 -3.95 5.31
N ALA A 49 20.96 -4.61 4.47
CA ALA A 49 21.47 -5.46 3.40
C ALA A 49 22.36 -4.66 2.43
N LEU A 50 21.95 -3.46 2.02
CA LEU A 50 22.77 -2.59 1.16
C LEU A 50 24.09 -2.22 1.84
N SER A 51 24.06 -1.76 3.08
CA SER A 51 25.28 -1.35 3.81
C SER A 51 26.24 -2.52 4.00
N LEU A 52 25.74 -3.67 4.46
CA LEU A 52 26.57 -4.86 4.68
C LEU A 52 27.15 -5.40 3.38
N THR A 53 26.34 -5.48 2.31
CA THR A 53 26.84 -5.96 1.01
C THR A 53 27.81 -4.99 0.38
N THR A 54 27.60 -3.68 0.51
CA THR A 54 28.56 -2.66 0.06
C THR A 54 29.89 -2.82 0.79
N PHE A 55 29.85 -2.92 2.12
CA PHE A 55 31.04 -3.11 2.95
C PHE A 55 31.77 -4.43 2.60
N ALA A 56 31.02 -5.51 2.48
CA ALA A 56 31.49 -6.84 2.07
C ALA A 56 32.21 -6.80 0.70
N LEU A 57 31.55 -6.25 -0.32
CA LEU A 57 32.05 -6.19 -1.69
C LEU A 57 33.21 -5.22 -1.88
N SER A 58 33.36 -4.22 -1.01
CA SER A 58 34.47 -3.25 -1.09
C SER A 58 35.72 -3.72 -0.33
N ASN A 59 35.56 -4.46 0.76
CA ASN A 59 36.67 -4.81 1.65
C ASN A 59 37.12 -6.27 1.56
N PHE A 60 36.21 -7.21 1.24
CA PHE A 60 36.46 -8.64 1.40
C PHE A 60 36.52 -9.44 0.10
N THR A 61 36.64 -8.77 -1.05
CA THR A 61 36.68 -9.43 -2.36
C THR A 61 37.76 -10.51 -2.46
N LYS A 62 38.95 -10.26 -1.87
CA LYS A 62 40.04 -11.24 -1.81
C LYS A 62 39.74 -12.40 -0.84
N LEU A 63 39.03 -12.13 0.25
CA LEU A 63 38.62 -13.14 1.23
C LEU A 63 37.58 -14.09 0.62
N PHE A 64 36.66 -13.59 -0.21
CA PHE A 64 35.68 -14.43 -0.89
C PHE A 64 36.32 -15.45 -1.85
N VAL A 65 37.36 -15.04 -2.58
CA VAL A 65 38.13 -15.96 -3.42
C VAL A 65 38.84 -17.02 -2.58
N LEU A 66 39.37 -16.64 -1.42
CA LEU A 66 40.10 -17.56 -0.54
C LEU A 66 39.17 -18.56 0.19
N LEU A 67 37.93 -18.16 0.46
CA LEU A 67 36.91 -18.99 1.12
C LEU A 67 35.98 -19.73 0.15
N ASP A 68 36.24 -19.64 -1.16
CA ASP A 68 35.39 -20.15 -2.24
C ASP A 68 33.91 -19.71 -2.11
N ILE A 69 33.70 -18.49 -1.60
CA ILE A 69 32.38 -17.89 -1.45
C ILE A 69 32.02 -17.22 -2.77
N ASP A 70 30.95 -17.70 -3.42
CA ASP A 70 30.44 -17.13 -4.65
C ASP A 70 29.99 -15.66 -4.45
N PRO A 71 30.70 -14.67 -5.03
CA PRO A 71 30.40 -13.25 -4.86
C PRO A 71 29.10 -12.85 -5.57
N TRP A 72 28.57 -13.68 -6.47
CA TRP A 72 27.33 -13.41 -7.19
C TRP A 72 26.14 -13.22 -6.25
N ARG A 73 26.06 -13.99 -5.16
CA ARG A 73 24.97 -13.89 -4.17
C ARG A 73 24.96 -12.53 -3.46
N LEU A 74 26.15 -12.06 -3.06
CA LEU A 74 26.32 -10.74 -2.44
C LEU A 74 25.91 -9.62 -3.40
N ARG A 75 26.24 -9.76 -4.69
CA ARG A 75 25.81 -8.83 -5.74
C ARG A 75 24.29 -8.85 -5.93
N LEU A 76 23.65 -10.02 -5.92
CA LEU A 76 22.19 -10.12 -6.00
C LEU A 76 21.50 -9.46 -4.81
N ILE A 77 22.00 -9.67 -3.59
CA ILE A 77 21.47 -9.01 -2.38
C ILE A 77 21.65 -7.49 -2.48
N PHE A 78 22.82 -7.01 -2.92
CA PHE A 78 23.07 -5.58 -3.15
C PHE A 78 22.10 -5.00 -4.18
N CYS A 79 21.96 -5.63 -5.36
CA CYS A 79 21.04 -5.19 -6.41
C CYS A 79 19.58 -5.22 -5.92
N GLY A 80 19.18 -6.26 -5.19
CA GLY A 80 17.84 -6.36 -4.61
C GLY A 80 17.53 -5.24 -3.63
N ALA A 81 18.48 -4.92 -2.74
CA ALA A 81 18.35 -3.79 -1.81
C ALA A 81 18.24 -2.45 -2.57
N LEU A 82 19.06 -2.24 -3.60
CA LEU A 82 19.03 -1.02 -4.41
C LEU A 82 17.69 -0.87 -5.15
N VAL A 83 17.22 -1.93 -5.82
CA VAL A 83 15.93 -1.96 -6.52
C VAL A 83 14.77 -1.70 -5.55
N PHE A 84 14.82 -2.28 -4.36
CA PHE A 84 13.83 -2.00 -3.31
C PHE A 84 13.85 -0.52 -2.91
N LEU A 85 15.02 0.08 -2.70
CA LEU A 85 15.15 1.50 -2.33
C LEU A 85 14.66 2.45 -3.43
N ILE A 86 14.87 2.11 -4.70
CA ILE A 86 14.29 2.86 -5.83
C ILE A 86 12.75 2.79 -5.74
N GLY A 87 12.19 1.60 -5.51
CA GLY A 87 10.76 1.43 -5.28
C GLY A 87 10.24 2.22 -4.08
N TYR A 88 11.01 2.27 -2.99
CA TYR A 88 10.72 3.05 -1.79
C TYR A 88 10.62 4.55 -2.11
N LEU A 89 11.61 5.10 -2.83
CA LEU A 89 11.64 6.51 -3.20
C LEU A 89 10.50 6.87 -4.16
N LEU A 90 10.23 6.01 -5.14
CA LEU A 90 9.09 6.16 -6.05
C LEU A 90 7.77 6.18 -5.30
N ALA A 91 7.58 5.25 -4.35
CA ALA A 91 6.41 5.23 -3.50
C ALA A 91 6.29 6.50 -2.66
N ALA A 92 7.37 6.94 -1.98
CA ALA A 92 7.36 8.14 -1.14
C ALA A 92 7.11 9.43 -1.93
N TRP A 93 7.62 9.52 -3.16
CA TRP A 93 7.42 10.68 -4.02
C TRP A 93 6.00 10.75 -4.59
N ARG A 94 5.42 9.59 -4.95
CA ARG A 94 4.13 9.52 -5.65
C ARG A 94 2.93 9.23 -4.75
N SER A 95 3.15 8.77 -3.52
CA SER A 95 2.07 8.50 -2.58
C SER A 95 1.37 9.79 -2.17
N PRO A 96 0.05 9.76 -1.91
CA PRO A 96 -0.64 10.87 -1.28
C PRO A 96 0.05 11.26 0.04
N PRO A 97 -0.01 12.53 0.45
CA PRO A 97 0.74 13.06 1.59
C PRO A 97 0.49 12.27 2.89
N GLU A 98 -0.72 11.76 3.07
CA GLU A 98 -1.14 11.00 4.24
C GLU A 98 -0.44 9.64 4.39
N PHE A 99 0.06 9.06 3.29
CA PHE A 99 0.77 7.77 3.30
C PHE A 99 2.30 7.95 3.36
N LYS A 100 2.80 9.19 3.48
CA LYS A 100 4.24 9.45 3.47
C LYS A 100 4.92 9.06 4.79
N THR A 101 4.24 9.20 5.92
CA THR A 101 4.78 8.89 7.25
C THR A 101 4.23 7.57 7.79
N ALA A 102 5.09 6.75 8.39
CA ALA A 102 4.70 5.45 8.96
C ALA A 102 3.78 5.63 10.18
N THR A 103 4.07 6.62 11.03
CA THR A 103 3.25 6.98 12.20
C THR A 103 1.84 7.40 11.83
N ALA A 104 1.68 8.19 10.75
CA ALA A 104 0.36 8.60 10.28
C ALA A 104 -0.48 7.40 9.86
N LEU A 105 0.12 6.33 9.35
CA LEU A 105 -0.63 5.18 8.85
C LEU A 105 -1.19 4.33 9.98
N ASP A 106 -0.39 4.06 11.01
CA ASP A 106 -0.84 3.36 12.22
C ASP A 106 -1.82 4.23 13.03
N GLU A 107 -1.62 5.54 13.04
CA GLU A 107 -2.54 6.51 13.63
C GLU A 107 -3.86 6.57 12.86
N ILE A 108 -3.82 6.54 11.52
CA ILE A 108 -5.03 6.47 10.69
C ILE A 108 -5.77 5.17 11.00
N VAL A 109 -5.09 4.03 11.00
CA VAL A 109 -5.71 2.72 11.31
C VAL A 109 -6.23 2.66 12.75
N SER A 110 -5.52 3.25 13.73
CA SER A 110 -5.97 3.26 15.13
C SER A 110 -7.14 4.21 15.37
N ARG A 111 -7.13 5.41 14.78
CA ARG A 111 -8.25 6.36 14.80
C ARG A 111 -9.43 5.88 13.94
N MET A 112 -9.23 4.92 13.04
CA MET A 112 -10.32 4.22 12.35
C MET A 112 -11.00 3.18 13.23
N LEU A 113 -10.30 2.60 14.20
CA LEU A 113 -10.89 1.72 15.21
C LEU A 113 -11.62 2.51 16.31
N VAL A 114 -11.25 3.78 16.47
CA VAL A 114 -11.85 4.71 17.44
C VAL A 114 -12.35 5.93 16.67
N VAL A 115 -13.52 5.78 16.03
CA VAL A 115 -14.12 6.78 15.12
C VAL A 115 -14.50 8.09 15.86
N SER A 116 -14.29 8.17 17.18
CA SER A 116 -14.69 9.23 18.12
C SER A 116 -14.10 10.63 17.93
N ASP A 117 -13.19 10.85 16.98
CA ASP A 117 -12.46 12.13 16.85
C ASP A 117 -13.04 13.04 15.76
N PHE A 118 -13.76 14.08 16.18
CA PHE A 118 -14.34 15.10 15.30
C PHE A 118 -13.32 15.85 14.45
N GLN A 119 -12.13 16.16 14.98
CA GLN A 119 -11.10 16.87 14.23
C GLN A 119 -10.53 15.98 13.13
N PHE A 120 -10.33 14.69 13.45
CA PHE A 120 -9.94 13.70 12.45
C PHE A 120 -10.99 13.59 11.34
N PHE A 121 -12.28 13.50 11.69
CA PHE A 121 -13.36 13.45 10.71
C PHE A 121 -13.42 14.69 9.81
N LYS A 122 -13.30 15.89 10.39
CA LYS A 122 -13.25 17.15 9.63
C LYS A 122 -12.06 17.18 8.65
N SER A 123 -10.89 16.70 9.09
CA SER A 123 -9.71 16.58 8.23
C SER A 123 -9.94 15.62 7.06
N ARG A 124 -10.64 14.50 7.31
CA ARG A 124 -10.98 13.49 6.31
C ARG A 124 -11.96 14.00 5.27
N ARG A 125 -12.99 14.73 5.70
CA ARG A 125 -13.93 15.36 4.78
C ARG A 125 -13.23 16.33 3.83
N TRP A 126 -12.31 17.15 4.35
CA TRP A 126 -11.51 18.05 3.51
C TRP A 126 -10.66 17.28 2.48
N LEU A 127 -9.99 16.22 2.92
CA LEU A 127 -9.19 15.37 2.03
C LEU A 127 -10.03 14.69 0.94
N ALA A 128 -11.25 14.25 1.28
CA ALA A 128 -12.20 13.68 0.32
C ALA A 128 -12.65 14.74 -0.71
N THR A 129 -12.87 15.98 -0.29
CA THR A 129 -13.20 17.09 -1.21
C THR A 129 -12.06 17.35 -2.21
N VAL A 130 -10.81 17.41 -1.72
CA VAL A 130 -9.63 17.58 -2.57
C VAL A 130 -9.49 16.41 -3.56
N LEU A 131 -9.80 15.19 -3.14
CA LEU A 131 -9.76 14.01 -4.00
C LEU A 131 -10.78 14.08 -5.14
N VAL A 132 -12.02 14.51 -4.86
CA VAL A 132 -13.04 14.72 -5.89
C VAL A 132 -12.56 15.79 -6.88
N GLU A 133 -12.00 16.89 -6.41
CA GLU A 133 -11.47 17.95 -7.27
C GLU A 133 -10.29 17.48 -8.15
N GLU A 134 -9.35 16.70 -7.58
CA GLU A 134 -8.23 16.11 -8.32
C GLU A 134 -8.74 15.18 -9.44
N ILE A 135 -9.79 14.40 -9.16
CA ILE A 135 -10.40 13.48 -10.13
C ILE A 135 -11.23 14.21 -11.18
N GLY A 136 -11.97 15.25 -10.81
CA GLY A 136 -12.68 16.11 -11.76
C GLY A 136 -11.73 16.75 -12.77
N THR A 137 -10.53 17.13 -12.31
CA THR A 137 -9.49 17.72 -13.16
C THR A 137 -8.74 16.66 -13.99
N ASN A 138 -8.41 15.51 -13.38
CA ASN A 138 -7.62 14.45 -14.00
C ASN A 138 -8.31 13.09 -13.89
N ARG A 139 -9.44 12.94 -14.57
CA ARG A 139 -10.27 11.74 -14.46
C ARG A 139 -9.52 10.48 -14.92
N PRO A 140 -9.33 9.48 -14.04
CA PRO A 140 -8.74 8.21 -14.43
C PRO A 140 -9.62 7.52 -15.48
N ARG A 141 -9.01 6.98 -16.55
CA ARG A 141 -9.74 6.28 -17.62
C ARG A 141 -10.57 5.10 -17.10
N ASP A 142 -10.06 4.42 -16.08
CA ASP A 142 -10.63 3.18 -15.55
C ASP A 142 -11.55 3.43 -14.35
N LEU A 143 -11.88 4.69 -14.04
CA LEU A 143 -12.77 5.03 -12.93
C LEU A 143 -14.22 4.63 -13.26
N PRO A 144 -14.85 3.72 -12.49
CA PRO A 144 -16.23 3.35 -12.72
C PRO A 144 -17.18 4.54 -12.51
N ARG A 145 -18.26 4.59 -13.29
CA ARG A 145 -19.30 5.61 -13.13
C ARG A 145 -19.96 5.48 -11.74
N GLY A 146 -20.27 6.60 -11.10
CA GLY A 146 -20.94 6.64 -9.79
C GLY A 146 -20.02 6.64 -8.57
N TYR A 147 -18.73 6.30 -8.67
CA TYR A 147 -17.82 6.34 -7.51
C TYR A 147 -17.52 7.78 -7.05
N GLU A 148 -17.34 8.68 -8.02
CA GLU A 148 -17.17 10.11 -7.77
C GLU A 148 -18.45 10.73 -7.22
N ASP A 149 -19.60 10.40 -7.81
CA ASP A 149 -20.92 10.88 -7.37
C ASP A 149 -21.24 10.39 -5.96
N PHE A 150 -20.93 9.12 -5.65
CA PHE A 150 -21.11 8.55 -4.32
C PHE A 150 -20.25 9.26 -3.27
N LEU A 151 -18.97 9.54 -3.56
CA LEU A 151 -18.14 10.30 -2.62
C LEU A 151 -18.67 11.73 -2.45
N THR A 152 -19.11 12.37 -3.53
CA THR A 152 -19.67 13.72 -3.50
C THR A 152 -20.94 13.79 -2.65
N GLU A 153 -21.83 12.82 -2.80
CA GLU A 153 -23.05 12.68 -1.99
C GLU A 153 -22.70 12.52 -0.51
N ARG A 154 -21.75 11.62 -0.17
CA ARG A 154 -21.32 11.41 1.23
C ARG A 154 -20.67 12.66 1.82
N ILE A 155 -19.90 13.43 1.04
CA ILE A 155 -19.34 14.71 1.49
C ILE A 155 -20.47 15.70 1.81
N ALA A 156 -21.51 15.77 0.98
CA ALA A 156 -22.65 16.68 1.19
C ALA A 156 -23.49 16.27 2.42
N GLU A 157 -23.81 14.98 2.56
CA GLU A 157 -24.52 14.44 3.72
C GLU A 157 -23.75 14.74 5.01
N THR A 158 -22.44 14.48 5.03
CA THR A 158 -21.58 14.73 6.20
C THR A 158 -21.31 16.22 6.46
N ALA A 159 -21.54 17.10 5.48
CA ALA A 159 -21.50 18.55 5.66
C ALA A 159 -22.76 19.08 6.36
N ALA A 160 -23.91 18.45 6.14
CA ALA A 160 -25.18 18.84 6.73
C ALA A 160 -25.37 18.39 8.19
N LEU A 161 -24.56 17.44 8.66
CA LEU A 161 -24.65 16.92 10.03
C LEU A 161 -24.13 17.93 11.06
N GLN A 162 -24.98 18.29 12.03
CA GLN A 162 -24.59 19.07 13.21
C GLN A 162 -23.88 18.22 14.27
N HIS A 163 -24.21 16.94 14.35
CA HIS A 163 -23.58 15.94 15.23
C HIS A 163 -23.17 14.76 14.36
N TRP A 164 -21.96 14.24 14.57
CA TRP A 164 -21.39 13.21 13.71
C TRP A 164 -21.70 11.82 14.30
N ASP A 165 -22.14 10.89 13.44
CA ASP A 165 -22.37 9.47 13.76
C ASP A 165 -21.16 8.67 13.25
N GLU A 166 -20.65 7.74 14.06
CA GLU A 166 -19.55 6.83 13.69
C GLU A 166 -19.83 6.08 12.39
N ARG A 167 -21.11 5.76 12.12
CA ARG A 167 -21.51 5.09 10.88
C ARG A 167 -21.28 5.96 9.66
N GLU A 168 -21.62 7.24 9.73
CA GLU A 168 -21.44 8.19 8.61
C GLU A 168 -19.97 8.54 8.39
N ALA A 169 -19.18 8.57 9.47
CA ALA A 169 -17.74 8.69 9.37
C ALA A 169 -17.10 7.48 8.67
N ALA A 170 -17.55 6.27 8.99
CA ALA A 170 -17.09 5.06 8.34
C ALA A 170 -17.47 5.01 6.85
N THR A 171 -18.72 5.38 6.48
CA THR A 171 -19.17 5.35 5.07
C THR A 171 -18.40 6.35 4.21
N LEU A 172 -18.21 7.59 4.68
CA LEU A 172 -17.37 8.59 4.00
C LEU A 172 -15.94 8.07 3.80
N TYR A 173 -15.38 7.43 4.82
CA TYR A 173 -14.04 6.89 4.76
C TYR A 173 -13.90 5.74 3.74
N TYR A 174 -14.84 4.80 3.72
CA TYR A 174 -14.82 3.73 2.72
C TYR A 174 -15.00 4.28 1.29
N ALA A 175 -15.85 5.29 1.11
CA ALA A 175 -16.00 5.97 -0.18
C ALA A 175 -14.68 6.62 -0.63
N ASP A 176 -14.00 7.32 0.28
CA ASP A 176 -12.71 7.96 0.04
C ASP A 176 -11.62 6.94 -0.36
N LEU A 177 -11.45 5.86 0.42
CA LEU A 177 -10.52 4.78 0.09
C LEU A 177 -10.81 4.14 -1.27
N ASN A 178 -12.08 3.86 -1.54
CA ASN A 178 -12.52 3.24 -2.78
C ASN A 178 -12.27 4.13 -4.00
N LEU A 179 -12.20 5.44 -3.83
CA LEU A 179 -11.89 6.36 -4.91
C LEU A 179 -10.37 6.56 -5.06
N ARG A 180 -9.62 6.58 -3.95
CA ARG A 180 -8.14 6.72 -3.94
C ARG A 180 -7.42 5.60 -4.67
N GLN A 181 -7.99 4.40 -4.70
CA GLN A 181 -7.46 3.29 -5.49
C GLN A 181 -7.54 3.52 -7.01
N PHE A 182 -8.05 4.66 -7.50
CA PHE A 182 -7.98 5.04 -8.91
C PHE A 182 -7.00 6.18 -9.18
N VAL A 183 -6.45 6.80 -8.14
CA VAL A 183 -5.45 7.86 -8.28
C VAL A 183 -4.10 7.26 -8.65
N LYS A 184 -3.44 7.85 -9.66
CA LYS A 184 -2.07 7.55 -10.09
C LYS A 184 -1.77 6.02 -10.19
N PRO A 185 -2.57 5.24 -10.95
CA PRO A 185 -2.45 3.77 -10.98
C PRO A 185 -1.08 3.31 -11.49
N ARG A 186 -0.55 3.96 -12.53
CA ARG A 186 0.77 3.64 -13.09
C ARG A 186 1.89 3.75 -12.05
N SER A 187 1.87 4.80 -11.24
CA SER A 187 2.88 5.01 -10.19
C SER A 187 2.80 3.93 -9.10
N ARG A 188 1.61 3.45 -8.76
CA ARG A 188 1.42 2.35 -7.79
C ARG A 188 2.00 1.04 -8.29
N TYR A 189 1.64 0.64 -9.51
CA TYR A 189 2.15 -0.60 -10.09
C TYR A 189 3.67 -0.55 -10.28
N LEU A 190 4.20 0.60 -10.71
CA LEU A 190 5.65 0.80 -10.81
C LEU A 190 6.32 0.63 -9.43
N ALA A 191 5.84 1.34 -8.40
CA ALA A 191 6.38 1.22 -7.05
C ALA A 191 6.29 -0.21 -6.51
N LEU A 192 5.14 -0.88 -6.68
CA LEU A 192 4.94 -2.26 -6.27
C LEU A 192 5.87 -3.23 -7.00
N LEU A 193 6.08 -3.03 -8.30
CA LEU A 193 6.99 -3.85 -9.10
C LEU A 193 8.44 -3.74 -8.60
N PHE A 194 8.93 -2.52 -8.36
CA PHE A 194 10.28 -2.32 -7.82
C PHE A 194 10.42 -2.87 -6.40
N LEU A 195 9.45 -2.60 -5.52
CA LEU A 195 9.46 -3.11 -4.16
C LEU A 195 9.39 -4.65 -4.13
N GLY A 196 8.50 -5.25 -4.91
CA GLY A 196 8.33 -6.70 -5.02
C GLY A 196 9.55 -7.39 -5.61
N ALA A 197 10.08 -6.87 -6.73
CA ALA A 197 11.31 -7.38 -7.35
C ALA A 197 12.50 -7.27 -6.39
N GLY A 198 12.66 -6.14 -5.71
CA GLY A 198 13.69 -5.95 -4.70
C GLY A 198 13.58 -6.95 -3.54
N CYS A 199 12.37 -7.16 -3.01
CA CYS A 199 12.12 -8.17 -1.98
C CYS A 199 12.47 -9.59 -2.44
N LEU A 200 12.09 -9.98 -3.66
CA LEU A 200 12.40 -11.31 -4.21
C LEU A 200 13.91 -11.49 -4.37
N LEU A 201 14.61 -10.49 -4.90
CA LEU A 201 16.07 -10.52 -5.07
C LEU A 201 16.83 -10.56 -3.73
N LEU A 202 16.24 -10.05 -2.64
CA LEU A 202 16.77 -10.20 -1.28
C LEU A 202 16.48 -11.58 -0.69
N LEU A 203 15.25 -12.09 -0.85
CA LEU A 203 14.80 -13.32 -0.22
C LEU A 203 15.38 -14.57 -0.87
N ILE A 204 15.40 -14.66 -2.19
CA ILE A 204 15.84 -15.86 -2.93
C ILE A 204 17.27 -16.30 -2.53
N PRO A 205 18.32 -15.45 -2.62
CA PRO A 205 19.67 -15.86 -2.25
C PRO A 205 19.80 -16.17 -0.74
N THR A 206 19.01 -15.50 0.11
CA THR A 206 18.99 -15.74 1.55
C THR A 206 18.40 -17.12 1.87
N LEU A 207 17.25 -17.45 1.25
CA LEU A 207 16.59 -18.74 1.41
C LEU A 207 17.42 -19.90 0.87
N ASP A 208 18.01 -19.74 -0.33
CA ASP A 208 18.92 -20.76 -0.89
C ASP A 208 20.11 -21.02 0.03
N SER A 209 20.67 -19.96 0.63
CA SER A 209 21.77 -20.10 1.60
C SER A 209 21.33 -20.86 2.86
N ILE A 210 20.13 -20.56 3.41
CA ILE A 210 19.57 -21.29 4.55
C ILE A 210 19.34 -22.76 4.21
N VAL A 211 18.73 -23.05 3.06
CA VAL A 211 18.46 -24.42 2.60
C VAL A 211 19.76 -25.21 2.46
N ARG A 212 20.80 -24.63 1.85
CA ARG A 212 22.12 -25.28 1.75
C ARG A 212 22.76 -25.54 3.10
N ILE A 213 22.67 -24.60 4.04
CA ILE A 213 23.24 -24.77 5.38
C ILE A 213 22.50 -25.87 6.16
N VAL A 214 21.18 -25.89 6.08
CA VAL A 214 20.32 -26.81 6.84
C VAL A 214 20.35 -28.23 6.25
N PHE A 215 20.21 -28.36 4.93
CA PHE A 215 20.09 -29.67 4.27
C PHE A 215 21.41 -30.19 3.70
N GLY A 216 22.34 -29.31 3.32
CA GLY A 216 23.66 -29.68 2.79
C GLY A 216 24.62 -30.25 3.83
N ARG A 217 24.30 -30.17 5.13
CA ARG A 217 25.10 -30.76 6.22
C ARG A 217 24.87 -32.26 6.47
N THR A 218 24.00 -32.91 5.70
CA THR A 218 23.68 -34.35 5.89
C THR A 218 24.53 -35.31 5.06
N GLY A 219 25.55 -34.83 4.34
CA GLY A 219 26.40 -35.63 3.45
C GLY A 219 27.88 -35.67 3.82
N GLY A 220 28.24 -35.56 5.09
CA GLY A 220 29.62 -35.65 5.59
C GLY A 220 29.75 -36.63 6.73
#